data_AF-T1ICS6-F1
#
_entry.id   AF-T1ICS6-F1
#
_cell.length_a   1.000
_cell.length_b   1.000
_cell.length_c   1.000
_cell.angle_alpha   90.00
_cell.angle_beta   90.00
_cell.angle_gamma   90.00
#
_symmetry.space_group_name_H-M   'P 1'
#
loop_
_entity.id
_entity.type
_entity.pdbx_description
1 polymer ?
#
loop_
_entity_poly.entity_id
_entity_poly.type
_entity_poly.pdbx_seq_one_letter_code
_entity_poly.pdbx_strand_id
1 'polypeptide(L)'
;MKVRGQLNAVNNDGWTPLHLAAQNNHKDVVEVLLNNKANVDAIESSLGWTPLHLAASDGYKGMVKVLIEKGANVNKEDEAGWTPLHLAFMGGKEDVAEALIEKGADPLLKDKYNKTTKGNLAENGNVTQSLMNFNEYVKDNILSIQSCGAIDISELVSFLQSNPNITSLNLADSNIGNEDVKELTKLTNLTSLTLVDNNISDEGIKELTKLTNLTYLDLSENNIGNEGAKELVKLKKLTYLALSGNNISYKR
;
A
#
# COMPACT_ATOMS: atom_id res chain seq x y z
N MET A 1 -21.51 -4.16 39.93
CA MET A 1 -22.18 -4.87 38.82
C MET A 1 -21.13 -5.47 37.90
N LYS A 2 -21.13 -6.80 37.69
CA LYS A 2 -20.26 -7.49 36.72
C LYS A 2 -20.85 -7.32 35.31
N VAL A 3 -20.67 -6.15 34.68
CA VAL A 3 -21.15 -5.92 33.30
C VAL A 3 -20.23 -6.56 32.25
N ARG A 4 -18.97 -6.82 32.61
CA ARG A 4 -17.94 -7.34 31.68
C ARG A 4 -18.28 -8.68 31.01
N GLY A 5 -19.07 -9.55 31.66
CA GLY A 5 -19.45 -10.85 31.11
C GLY A 5 -20.56 -10.80 30.05
N GLN A 6 -21.36 -9.73 30.01
CA GLN A 6 -22.50 -9.60 29.08
C GLN A 6 -22.12 -8.92 27.76
N LEU A 7 -21.06 -8.09 27.74
CA LEU A 7 -20.67 -7.31 26.57
C LEU A 7 -20.13 -8.17 25.42
N ASN A 8 -19.61 -9.35 25.74
CA ASN A 8 -19.12 -10.34 24.79
C ASN A 8 -20.01 -11.59 24.76
N ALA A 9 -21.23 -11.51 25.32
CA ALA A 9 -22.20 -12.58 25.16
C ALA A 9 -22.51 -12.74 23.67
N VAL A 10 -22.70 -13.99 23.23
CA VAL A 10 -22.95 -14.32 21.84
C VAL A 10 -24.34 -14.91 21.65
N ASN A 11 -24.96 -14.64 20.50
CA ASN A 11 -26.13 -15.41 20.05
C ASN A 11 -25.70 -16.78 19.49
N ASN A 12 -26.63 -17.54 18.92
CA ASN A 12 -26.37 -18.87 18.34
C ASN A 12 -25.36 -18.84 17.17
N ASP A 13 -25.19 -17.70 16.53
CA ASP A 13 -24.29 -17.49 15.39
C ASP A 13 -22.92 -16.93 15.82
N GLY A 14 -22.66 -16.79 17.13
CA GLY A 14 -21.43 -16.19 17.63
C GLY A 14 -21.42 -14.66 17.62
N TRP A 15 -22.56 -14.02 17.32
CA TRP A 15 -22.62 -12.56 17.22
C TRP A 15 -22.67 -11.91 18.59
N THR A 16 -21.78 -10.93 18.80
CA THR A 16 -21.76 -10.10 20.00
C THR A 16 -22.66 -8.88 19.79
N PRO A 17 -23.02 -8.15 20.86
CA PRO A 17 -23.63 -6.82 20.72
C PRO A 17 -22.83 -5.88 19.81
N LEU A 18 -21.51 -6.03 19.76
CA LEU A 18 -20.64 -5.22 18.92
C LEU A 18 -20.78 -5.57 17.42
N HIS A 19 -20.94 -6.86 17.07
CA HIS A 19 -21.26 -7.28 15.70
C HIS A 19 -22.56 -6.64 15.22
N LEU A 20 -23.62 -6.74 16.03
CA LEU A 20 -24.93 -6.19 15.70
C LEU A 20 -24.88 -4.65 15.57
N ALA A 21 -24.19 -3.96 16.47
CA ALA A 21 -24.07 -2.51 16.42
C ALA A 21 -23.25 -2.03 15.21
N ALA A 22 -22.18 -2.73 14.84
CA ALA A 22 -21.38 -2.43 13.65
C ALA A 22 -22.16 -2.66 12.34
N GLN A 23 -22.85 -3.81 12.22
CA GLN A 23 -23.68 -4.14 11.05
C GLN A 23 -24.81 -3.12 10.84
N ASN A 24 -25.38 -2.56 11.91
CA ASN A 24 -26.47 -1.58 11.81
C ASN A 24 -25.96 -0.12 11.82
N ASN A 25 -24.65 0.09 11.76
CA ASN A 25 -24.00 1.41 11.80
C ASN A 25 -24.39 2.27 13.03
N HIS A 26 -24.65 1.64 14.18
CA HIS A 26 -25.00 2.30 15.43
C HIS A 26 -23.73 2.75 16.18
N LYS A 27 -23.11 3.83 15.68
CA LYS A 27 -21.81 4.33 16.15
C LYS A 27 -21.78 4.66 17.65
N ASP A 28 -22.84 5.26 18.16
CA ASP A 28 -23.01 5.58 19.59
C ASP A 28 -22.96 4.32 20.47
N VAL A 29 -23.67 3.26 20.05
CA VAL A 29 -23.66 1.96 20.73
C VAL A 29 -22.26 1.33 20.67
N VAL A 30 -21.61 1.36 19.50
CA VAL A 30 -20.23 0.86 19.33
C VAL A 30 -19.26 1.57 20.28
N GLU A 31 -19.32 2.90 20.36
CA GLU A 31 -18.47 3.68 21.27
C GLU A 31 -18.71 3.31 22.73
N VAL A 32 -19.97 3.15 23.16
CA VAL A 32 -20.32 2.73 24.52
C VAL A 32 -19.76 1.33 24.81
N LEU A 33 -19.95 0.37 23.90
CA LEU A 33 -19.47 -1.01 24.07
C LEU A 33 -17.94 -1.07 24.20
N LEU A 34 -17.23 -0.37 23.31
CA LEU A 34 -15.76 -0.36 23.28
C LEU A 34 -15.15 0.39 24.47
N ASN A 35 -15.78 1.50 24.90
CA ASN A 35 -15.37 2.19 26.13
C ASN A 35 -15.55 1.31 27.38
N ASN A 36 -16.50 0.36 27.34
CA ASN A 36 -16.70 -0.65 28.38
C ASN A 36 -15.91 -1.95 28.16
N LYS A 37 -14.91 -1.95 27.28
CA LYS A 37 -13.98 -3.06 27.03
C LYS A 37 -14.64 -4.29 26.38
N ALA A 38 -15.64 -4.10 25.52
CA ALA A 38 -16.04 -5.15 24.58
C ALA A 38 -14.84 -5.58 23.71
N ASN A 39 -14.81 -6.84 23.31
CA ASN A 39 -13.75 -7.35 22.44
C ASN A 39 -13.95 -6.81 21.01
N VAL A 40 -13.08 -5.88 20.60
CA VAL A 40 -13.14 -5.22 19.29
C VAL A 40 -12.92 -6.18 18.12
N ASP A 41 -12.11 -7.23 18.33
CA ASP A 41 -11.82 -8.29 17.37
C ASP A 41 -12.56 -9.59 17.72
N ALA A 42 -13.75 -9.48 18.31
CA ALA A 42 -14.64 -10.63 18.43
C ALA A 42 -14.91 -11.20 17.03
N ILE A 43 -15.05 -12.52 16.93
CA ILE A 43 -15.37 -13.20 15.67
C ILE A 43 -16.75 -13.86 15.81
N GLU A 44 -17.56 -13.77 14.77
CA GLU A 44 -18.76 -14.60 14.66
C GLU A 44 -18.42 -16.02 14.18
N SER A 45 -19.33 -16.97 14.33
CA SER A 45 -19.04 -18.40 14.23
C SER A 45 -19.12 -18.99 12.82
N SER A 46 -19.71 -18.30 11.85
CA SER A 46 -19.94 -18.84 10.51
C SER A 46 -18.79 -18.58 9.55
N LEU A 47 -18.23 -17.38 9.54
CA LEU A 47 -17.18 -16.95 8.62
C LEU A 47 -15.94 -16.45 9.37
N GLY A 48 -16.01 -16.26 10.69
CA GLY A 48 -14.94 -15.65 11.47
C GLY A 48 -14.91 -14.13 11.34
N TRP A 49 -16.01 -13.50 10.92
CA TRP A 49 -16.04 -12.06 10.69
C TRP A 49 -15.97 -11.29 12.00
N THR A 50 -15.20 -10.21 11.99
CA THR A 50 -15.18 -9.21 13.07
C THR A 50 -16.17 -8.07 12.80
N PRO A 51 -16.43 -7.19 13.79
CA PRO A 51 -17.19 -5.97 13.54
C PRO A 51 -16.58 -5.10 12.42
N LEU A 52 -15.25 -5.14 12.25
CA LEU A 52 -14.56 -4.42 11.19
C LEU A 52 -14.80 -5.03 9.80
N HIS A 53 -14.89 -6.36 9.69
CA HIS A 53 -15.27 -7.03 8.44
C HIS A 53 -16.68 -6.62 7.99
N LEU A 54 -17.64 -6.62 8.92
CA LEU A 54 -19.03 -6.20 8.67
C LEU A 54 -19.08 -4.74 8.20
N ALA A 55 -18.48 -3.83 8.96
CA ALA A 55 -18.45 -2.40 8.61
C ALA A 55 -17.77 -2.14 7.26
N ALA A 56 -16.75 -2.92 6.92
CA ALA A 56 -16.04 -2.79 5.66
C ALA A 56 -16.87 -3.29 4.46
N SER A 57 -17.49 -4.47 4.59
CA SER A 57 -18.39 -5.05 3.59
C SER A 57 -19.58 -4.12 3.28
N ASP A 58 -20.17 -3.53 4.32
CA ASP A 58 -21.38 -2.70 4.20
C ASP A 58 -21.08 -1.25 3.78
N GLY A 59 -19.81 -0.83 3.75
CA GLY A 59 -19.43 0.50 3.28
C GLY A 59 -19.48 1.60 4.34
N TYR A 60 -19.40 1.26 5.63
CA TYR A 60 -19.53 2.24 6.70
C TYR A 60 -18.19 2.87 7.10
N LYS A 61 -17.66 3.79 6.27
CA LYS A 61 -16.38 4.50 6.48
C LYS A 61 -16.25 5.10 7.89
N GLY A 62 -17.30 5.72 8.40
CA GLY A 62 -17.32 6.30 9.74
C GLY A 62 -17.18 5.25 10.86
N MET A 63 -17.77 4.08 10.68
CA MET A 63 -17.68 2.96 11.62
C MET A 63 -16.30 2.30 11.57
N VAL A 64 -15.77 2.08 10.36
CA VAL A 64 -14.41 1.56 10.13
C VAL A 64 -13.37 2.39 10.88
N LYS A 65 -13.42 3.73 10.75
CA LYS A 65 -12.51 4.63 11.48
C LYS A 65 -12.61 4.46 12.99
N VAL A 66 -13.83 4.41 13.54
CA VAL A 66 -14.04 4.24 14.99
C VAL A 66 -13.51 2.91 15.49
N LEU A 67 -13.79 1.81 14.79
CA LEU A 67 -13.34 0.48 15.19
C LEU A 67 -11.80 0.42 15.24
N ILE A 68 -11.13 0.95 14.21
CA ILE A 68 -9.65 0.98 14.16
C ILE A 68 -9.08 1.90 15.23
N GLU A 69 -9.65 3.08 15.45
CA GLU A 69 -9.24 3.99 16.54
C GLU A 69 -9.41 3.37 17.93
N LYS A 70 -10.32 2.41 18.07
CA LYS A 70 -10.54 1.63 19.30
C LYS A 70 -9.72 0.34 19.35
N GLY A 71 -8.81 0.14 18.40
CA GLY A 71 -7.83 -0.94 18.41
C GLY A 71 -8.23 -2.19 17.65
N ALA A 72 -9.19 -2.13 16.72
CA ALA A 72 -9.45 -3.22 15.79
C ALA A 72 -8.19 -3.54 14.97
N ASN A 73 -7.89 -4.84 14.81
CA ASN A 73 -6.83 -5.24 13.90
C ASN A 73 -7.29 -5.04 12.44
N VAL A 74 -6.72 -4.05 11.78
CA VAL A 74 -7.03 -3.68 10.38
C VAL A 74 -6.77 -4.81 9.39
N ASN A 75 -5.85 -5.72 9.73
CA ASN A 75 -5.43 -6.86 8.91
C ASN A 75 -5.93 -8.20 9.48
N LYS A 76 -6.96 -8.19 10.32
CA LYS A 76 -7.53 -9.44 10.85
C LYS A 76 -8.07 -10.27 9.70
N GLU A 77 -7.70 -11.54 9.65
CA GLU A 77 -8.21 -12.50 8.68
C GLU A 77 -9.42 -13.26 9.22
N ASP A 78 -10.40 -13.51 8.36
CA ASP A 78 -11.53 -14.41 8.58
C ASP A 78 -11.17 -15.88 8.27
N GLU A 79 -12.13 -16.82 8.31
CA GLU A 79 -11.90 -18.24 8.03
C GLU A 79 -11.53 -18.53 6.55
N ALA A 80 -11.74 -17.58 5.65
CA ALA A 80 -11.26 -17.64 4.27
C ALA A 80 -9.88 -16.99 4.09
N GLY A 81 -9.31 -16.37 5.12
CA GLY A 81 -8.11 -15.54 4.99
C GLY A 81 -8.40 -14.17 4.40
N TRP A 82 -9.67 -13.75 4.35
CA TRP A 82 -10.04 -12.43 3.87
C TRP A 82 -9.90 -11.42 5.00
N THR A 83 -9.38 -10.25 4.66
CA THR A 83 -9.27 -9.10 5.56
C THR A 83 -10.46 -8.15 5.33
N PRO A 84 -10.69 -7.16 6.21
CA PRO A 84 -11.68 -6.12 5.94
C PRO A 84 -11.46 -5.41 4.60
N LEU A 85 -10.21 -5.28 4.15
CA LEU A 85 -9.87 -4.69 2.84
C LEU A 85 -10.36 -5.55 1.68
N HIS A 86 -10.27 -6.88 1.77
CA HIS A 86 -10.84 -7.80 0.78
C HIS A 86 -12.34 -7.56 0.59
N LEU A 87 -13.07 -7.44 1.70
CA LEU A 87 -14.52 -7.23 1.69
C LEU A 87 -14.92 -5.85 1.18
N ALA A 88 -14.20 -4.80 1.58
CA ALA A 88 -14.46 -3.44 1.10
C ALA A 88 -14.37 -3.37 -0.42
N PHE A 89 -13.31 -3.94 -1.00
CA PHE A 89 -13.18 -3.95 -2.45
C PHE A 89 -14.22 -4.84 -3.13
N MET A 90 -14.54 -6.02 -2.57
CA MET A 90 -15.56 -6.91 -3.14
C MET A 90 -16.93 -6.24 -3.22
N GLY A 91 -17.26 -5.46 -2.18
CA GLY A 91 -18.48 -4.65 -2.13
C GLY A 91 -18.43 -3.35 -2.94
N GLY A 92 -17.31 -3.04 -3.61
CA GLY A 92 -17.09 -1.80 -4.35
C GLY A 92 -17.06 -0.56 -3.45
N LYS A 93 -16.64 -0.69 -2.19
CA LYS A 93 -16.64 0.37 -1.17
C LYS A 93 -15.33 1.16 -1.22
N GLU A 94 -15.17 1.98 -2.24
CA GLU A 94 -13.91 2.68 -2.55
C GLU A 94 -13.43 3.55 -1.39
N ASP A 95 -14.34 4.34 -0.81
CA ASP A 95 -14.07 5.29 0.26
C ASP A 95 -13.68 4.60 1.57
N VAL A 96 -14.17 3.37 1.77
CA VAL A 96 -13.78 2.48 2.87
C VAL A 96 -12.44 1.83 2.61
N ALA A 97 -12.18 1.34 1.40
CA ALA A 97 -10.90 0.73 1.04
C ALA A 97 -9.76 1.74 1.21
N GLU A 98 -9.97 2.98 0.76
CA GLU A 98 -9.06 4.10 1.01
C GLU A 98 -8.83 4.31 2.52
N ALA A 99 -9.90 4.38 3.32
CA ALA A 99 -9.79 4.58 4.76
C ALA A 99 -9.07 3.42 5.49
N LEU A 100 -9.21 2.18 4.99
CA LEU A 100 -8.50 1.02 5.51
C LEU A 100 -7.00 1.10 5.19
N ILE A 101 -6.64 1.46 3.96
CA ILE A 101 -5.25 1.64 3.53
C ILE A 101 -4.59 2.79 4.31
N GLU A 102 -5.26 3.93 4.46
CA GLU A 102 -4.81 5.06 5.31
C GLU A 102 -4.52 4.64 6.76
N LYS A 103 -5.17 3.57 7.22
CA LYS A 103 -5.03 3.03 8.58
C LYS A 103 -4.14 1.79 8.66
N GLY A 104 -3.39 1.47 7.60
CA GLY A 104 -2.38 0.42 7.59
C GLY A 104 -2.87 -0.96 7.16
N ALA A 105 -3.99 -1.04 6.43
CA ALA A 105 -4.39 -2.28 5.78
C ALA A 105 -3.36 -2.70 4.72
N ASP A 106 -2.94 -3.96 4.73
CA ASP A 106 -1.99 -4.52 3.76
C ASP A 106 -2.75 -5.15 2.58
N PRO A 107 -2.67 -4.56 1.36
CA PRO A 107 -3.35 -5.08 0.17
C PRO A 107 -2.72 -6.35 -0.40
N LEU A 108 -1.53 -6.75 0.09
CA LEU A 108 -0.78 -7.92 -0.37
C LEU A 108 -1.05 -9.17 0.46
N LEU A 109 -1.80 -9.05 1.57
CA LEU A 109 -2.25 -10.21 2.32
C LEU A 109 -3.06 -11.13 1.43
N LYS A 110 -2.79 -12.42 1.57
CA LYS A 110 -3.35 -13.46 0.73
C LYS A 110 -4.37 -14.25 1.51
N ASP A 111 -5.46 -14.58 0.83
CA ASP A 111 -6.44 -15.51 1.34
C ASP A 111 -5.91 -16.96 1.35
N LYS A 112 -6.75 -17.88 1.84
CA LYS A 112 -6.42 -19.31 1.89
C LYS A 112 -6.17 -19.95 0.52
N TYR A 113 -6.56 -19.28 -0.56
CA TYR A 113 -6.33 -19.70 -1.94
C TYR A 113 -5.09 -19.03 -2.54
N ASN A 114 -4.26 -18.39 -1.71
CA ASN A 114 -3.06 -17.66 -2.11
C ASN A 114 -3.36 -16.48 -3.07
N LYS A 115 -4.59 -15.96 -3.01
CA LYS A 115 -5.03 -14.80 -3.78
C LYS A 115 -4.95 -13.55 -2.90
N THR A 116 -4.31 -12.51 -3.42
CA THR A 116 -4.36 -11.19 -2.77
C THR A 116 -5.75 -10.58 -2.91
N THR A 117 -5.97 -9.44 -2.26
CA THR A 117 -7.20 -8.66 -2.45
C THR A 117 -7.49 -8.41 -3.94
N LYS A 118 -6.46 -8.13 -4.74
CA LYS A 118 -6.56 -8.04 -6.20
C LYS A 118 -6.96 -9.36 -6.88
N GLY A 119 -6.35 -10.49 -6.48
CA GLY A 119 -6.68 -11.80 -7.04
C GLY A 119 -8.16 -12.15 -6.90
N ASN A 120 -8.80 -11.72 -5.80
CA ASN A 120 -10.23 -11.92 -5.55
C ASN A 120 -11.13 -10.93 -6.30
N LEU A 121 -10.61 -9.77 -6.71
CA LEU A 121 -11.36 -8.74 -7.43
C LEU A 121 -11.41 -8.97 -8.94
N ALA A 122 -10.31 -9.50 -9.50
CA ALA A 122 -10.24 -9.90 -10.89
C ALA A 122 -11.31 -10.95 -11.28
N GLU A 123 -11.76 -11.76 -10.32
CA GLU A 123 -12.81 -12.76 -10.53
C GLU A 123 -14.24 -12.22 -10.38
N ASN A 124 -14.42 -11.08 -9.69
CA ASN A 124 -15.73 -10.53 -9.34
C ASN A 124 -16.13 -9.26 -10.13
N GLY A 125 -15.28 -8.78 -11.05
CA GLY A 125 -15.64 -7.75 -12.04
C GLY A 125 -15.88 -6.33 -11.49
N ASN A 126 -15.53 -6.06 -10.23
CA ASN A 126 -15.70 -4.76 -9.59
C ASN A 126 -14.33 -4.24 -9.12
N VAL A 127 -13.78 -3.25 -9.83
CA VAL A 127 -12.43 -2.72 -9.63
C VAL A 127 -12.47 -1.20 -9.59
N THR A 128 -11.98 -0.60 -8.50
CA THR A 128 -11.52 0.78 -8.54
C THR A 128 -10.17 0.82 -9.26
N GLN A 129 -10.19 1.35 -10.48
CA GLN A 129 -9.06 1.35 -11.41
C GLN A 129 -7.78 1.99 -10.82
N SER A 130 -7.91 2.96 -9.92
CA SER A 130 -6.78 3.79 -9.46
C SER A 130 -5.83 3.09 -8.48
N LEU A 131 -6.34 2.33 -7.49
CA LEU A 131 -5.50 1.67 -6.48
C LEU A 131 -4.93 0.31 -6.93
N MET A 132 -5.51 -0.31 -7.96
CA MET A 132 -5.15 -1.68 -8.40
C MET A 132 -3.97 -1.77 -9.37
N ASN A 133 -3.53 -0.67 -9.96
CA ASN A 133 -2.45 -0.71 -10.93
C ASN A 133 -1.12 -1.02 -10.24
N PHE A 134 -0.71 -0.30 -9.19
CA PHE A 134 0.61 -0.47 -8.59
C PHE A 134 0.82 -1.83 -7.88
N ASN A 135 -0.21 -2.35 -7.20
CA ASN A 135 -0.09 -3.62 -6.46
C ASN A 135 0.03 -4.87 -7.35
N GLU A 136 -0.27 -4.80 -8.66
CA GLU A 136 0.03 -5.93 -9.59
C GLU A 136 1.51 -6.21 -9.71
N TYR A 137 2.28 -5.14 -9.58
CA TYR A 137 3.67 -5.11 -9.98
C TYR A 137 4.62 -5.32 -8.80
N VAL A 138 4.08 -5.60 -7.61
CA VAL A 138 4.88 -5.86 -6.40
C VAL A 138 5.19 -7.36 -6.30
N LYS A 139 6.45 -7.72 -6.46
CA LYS A 139 6.95 -9.09 -6.26
C LYS A 139 8.32 -9.06 -5.57
N ASP A 140 8.52 -9.89 -4.55
CA ASP A 140 9.81 -10.04 -3.86
C ASP A 140 10.44 -8.70 -3.41
N ASN A 141 9.63 -7.79 -2.85
CA ASN A 141 10.01 -6.42 -2.44
C ASN A 141 10.38 -5.47 -3.59
N ILE A 142 10.03 -5.83 -4.82
CA ILE A 142 10.24 -5.06 -6.04
C ILE A 142 8.89 -4.58 -6.55
N LEU A 143 8.73 -3.26 -6.71
CA LEU A 143 7.61 -2.66 -7.43
C LEU A 143 8.06 -2.30 -8.85
N SER A 144 7.40 -2.87 -9.88
CA SER A 144 7.80 -2.67 -11.29
C SER A 144 6.71 -2.06 -12.15
N ILE A 145 6.69 -0.74 -12.26
CA ILE A 145 5.67 -0.01 -13.02
C ILE A 145 6.25 0.26 -14.41
N GLN A 146 5.71 -0.39 -15.43
CA GLN A 146 6.11 -0.20 -16.83
C GLN A 146 4.88 0.21 -17.65
N SER A 147 5.04 1.20 -18.54
CA SER A 147 4.04 1.57 -19.56
C SER A 147 2.62 1.85 -19.00
N CYS A 148 2.50 2.76 -18.02
CA CYS A 148 1.21 3.21 -17.46
C CYS A 148 1.01 4.73 -17.59
N GLY A 149 1.14 5.32 -18.78
CA GLY A 149 0.88 6.75 -18.98
C GLY A 149 1.70 7.66 -18.03
N ALA A 150 1.24 8.89 -17.80
CA ALA A 150 1.87 9.77 -16.82
C ALA A 150 1.58 9.25 -15.39
N ILE A 151 2.64 8.87 -14.66
CA ILE A 151 2.56 8.42 -13.27
C ILE A 151 2.53 9.65 -12.36
N ASP A 152 1.58 9.71 -11.41
CA ASP A 152 1.67 10.69 -10.32
C ASP A 152 2.70 10.21 -9.29
N ILE A 153 3.87 10.83 -9.31
CA ILE A 153 5.00 10.45 -8.46
C ILE A 153 4.75 10.78 -6.99
N SER A 154 3.90 11.78 -6.70
CA SER A 154 3.54 12.11 -5.31
C SER A 154 2.70 11.00 -4.68
N GLU A 155 1.77 10.45 -5.45
CA GLU A 155 0.96 9.29 -5.03
C GLU A 155 1.85 8.05 -4.84
N LEU A 156 2.75 7.78 -5.79
CA LEU A 156 3.71 6.66 -5.70
C LEU A 156 4.59 6.76 -4.44
N VAL A 157 5.12 7.94 -4.14
CA VAL A 157 5.95 8.16 -2.95
C VAL A 157 5.16 7.92 -1.68
N SER A 158 3.91 8.41 -1.60
CA SER A 158 3.02 8.19 -0.45
C SER A 158 2.72 6.70 -0.24
N PHE A 159 2.48 5.98 -1.33
CA PHE A 159 2.30 4.53 -1.31
C PHE A 159 3.54 3.81 -0.78
N LEU A 160 4.73 4.12 -1.30
CA LEU A 160 5.98 3.45 -0.91
C LEU A 160 6.40 3.78 0.54
N GLN A 161 6.08 4.98 1.04
CA GLN A 161 6.28 5.33 2.45
C GLN A 161 5.42 4.49 3.40
N SER A 162 4.23 4.09 2.94
CA SER A 162 3.32 3.21 3.68
C SER A 162 3.71 1.72 3.57
N ASN A 163 4.61 1.38 2.63
CA ASN A 163 5.04 0.02 2.33
C ASN A 163 6.57 -0.13 2.43
N PRO A 164 7.16 0.01 3.64
CA PRO A 164 8.62 0.10 3.82
C PRO A 164 9.40 -1.16 3.44
N ASN A 165 8.72 -2.29 3.23
CA ASN A 165 9.33 -3.53 2.76
C ASN A 165 9.68 -3.47 1.26
N ILE A 166 9.06 -2.58 0.49
CA ILE A 166 9.38 -2.39 -0.93
C ILE A 166 10.64 -1.52 -1.02
N THR A 167 11.78 -2.15 -1.27
CA THR A 167 13.08 -1.47 -1.35
C THR A 167 13.61 -1.37 -2.78
N SER A 168 12.94 -2.01 -3.73
CA SER A 168 13.33 -1.99 -5.14
C SER A 168 12.21 -1.42 -5.99
N LEU A 169 12.56 -0.48 -6.86
CA LEU A 169 11.61 0.23 -7.70
C LEU A 169 12.09 0.23 -9.16
N ASN A 170 11.23 -0.20 -10.07
CA ASN A 170 11.45 -0.15 -11.50
C ASN A 170 10.41 0.77 -12.15
N LEU A 171 10.88 1.88 -12.72
CA LEU A 171 10.14 2.91 -13.43
C LEU A 171 10.72 3.09 -14.85
N ALA A 172 11.06 1.99 -15.52
CA ALA A 172 11.48 2.05 -16.90
C ALA A 172 10.33 2.54 -17.80
N ASP A 173 10.64 3.37 -18.80
CA ASP A 173 9.65 3.92 -19.76
C ASP A 173 8.42 4.50 -19.05
N SER A 174 8.68 5.44 -18.15
CA SER A 174 7.68 6.00 -17.22
C SER A 174 7.59 7.53 -17.29
N ASN A 175 8.27 8.13 -18.27
CA ASN A 175 8.33 9.58 -18.48
C ASN A 175 8.77 10.38 -17.24
N ILE A 176 9.71 9.83 -16.46
CA ILE A 176 10.25 10.45 -15.26
C ILE A 176 11.17 11.62 -15.63
N GLY A 177 10.87 12.82 -15.13
CA GLY A 177 11.69 14.02 -15.27
C GLY A 177 12.49 14.38 -14.01
N ASN A 178 13.20 15.51 -14.05
CA ASN A 178 14.04 15.97 -12.94
C ASN A 178 13.24 16.30 -11.66
N GLU A 179 12.05 16.89 -11.79
CA GLU A 179 11.19 17.19 -10.62
C GLU A 179 10.61 15.91 -10.00
N ASP A 180 10.32 14.90 -10.82
CA ASP A 180 9.89 13.59 -10.35
C ASP A 180 10.99 12.90 -9.54
N VAL A 181 12.24 12.97 -10.04
CA VAL A 181 13.40 12.45 -9.31
C VAL A 181 13.55 13.12 -7.94
N LYS A 182 13.37 14.44 -7.86
CA LYS A 182 13.40 15.17 -6.58
C LYS A 182 12.34 14.65 -5.61
N GLU A 183 11.14 14.33 -6.07
CA GLU A 183 10.09 13.72 -5.26
C GLU A 183 10.48 12.29 -4.81
N LEU A 184 11.02 11.47 -5.72
CA LEU A 184 11.53 10.12 -5.42
C LEU A 184 12.64 10.12 -4.36
N THR A 185 13.41 11.21 -4.19
CA THR A 185 14.46 11.28 -3.14
C THR A 185 13.93 11.19 -1.71
N LYS A 186 12.62 11.36 -1.50
CA LYS A 186 11.95 11.13 -0.22
C LYS A 186 11.97 9.65 0.20
N LEU A 187 12.18 8.73 -0.75
CA LEU A 187 12.20 7.28 -0.54
C LEU A 187 13.58 6.77 -0.12
N THR A 188 14.06 7.23 1.03
CA THR A 188 15.44 6.97 1.51
C THR A 188 15.77 5.49 1.79
N ASN A 189 14.76 4.62 1.84
CA ASN A 189 14.92 3.17 2.04
C ASN A 189 15.18 2.38 0.75
N LEU A 190 15.13 3.01 -0.43
CA LEU A 190 15.39 2.31 -1.69
C LEU A 190 16.84 1.80 -1.75
N THR A 191 16.96 0.52 -2.11
CA THR A 191 18.23 -0.17 -2.36
C THR A 191 18.46 -0.39 -3.85
N SER A 192 17.38 -0.45 -4.65
CA SER A 192 17.47 -0.67 -6.09
C SER A 192 16.52 0.27 -6.83
N LEU A 193 17.01 0.92 -7.89
CA LEU A 193 16.21 1.83 -8.70
C LEU A 193 16.54 1.67 -10.19
N THR A 194 15.52 1.40 -11.00
CA THR A 194 15.61 1.35 -12.47
C THR A 194 14.81 2.51 -13.05
N LEU A 195 15.48 3.35 -13.84
CA LEU A 195 14.94 4.56 -14.47
C LEU A 195 15.31 4.59 -15.96
N VAL A 196 15.33 3.43 -16.61
CA VAL A 196 15.66 3.28 -18.03
C VAL A 196 14.64 3.99 -18.91
N ASP A 197 15.09 4.63 -19.99
CA ASP A 197 14.21 5.28 -20.98
C ASP A 197 13.31 6.35 -20.34
N ASN A 198 13.96 7.39 -19.80
CA ASN A 198 13.30 8.50 -19.12
C ASN A 198 13.94 9.84 -19.50
N ASN A 199 13.41 10.93 -18.95
CA ASN A 199 13.80 12.31 -19.30
C ASN A 199 14.73 12.95 -18.26
N ILE A 200 15.62 12.16 -17.64
CA ILE A 200 16.51 12.63 -16.57
C ILE A 200 17.76 13.28 -17.16
N SER A 201 18.11 14.47 -16.67
CA SER A 201 19.35 15.18 -17.03
C SER A 201 20.32 15.30 -15.86
N ASP A 202 21.44 15.99 -16.06
CA ASP A 202 22.43 16.28 -15.02
C ASP A 202 21.83 16.92 -13.75
N GLU A 203 20.75 17.70 -13.89
CA GLU A 203 20.05 18.30 -12.75
C GLU A 203 19.29 17.27 -11.93
N GLY A 204 18.59 16.34 -12.59
CA GLY A 204 17.93 15.23 -11.91
C GLY A 204 18.93 14.33 -11.18
N ILE A 205 20.13 14.13 -11.75
CA ILE A 205 21.17 13.34 -11.08
C ILE A 205 21.68 14.02 -9.79
N LYS A 206 21.83 15.34 -9.76
CA LYS A 206 22.20 16.06 -8.53
C LYS A 206 21.20 15.77 -7.41
N GLU A 207 19.91 15.73 -7.72
CA GLU A 207 18.87 15.35 -6.77
C GLU A 207 18.96 13.86 -6.40
N LEU A 208 19.06 12.96 -7.39
CA LEU A 208 19.12 11.51 -7.20
C LEU A 208 20.22 11.07 -6.23
N THR A 209 21.37 11.77 -6.21
CA THR A 209 22.49 11.45 -5.30
C THR A 209 22.14 11.53 -3.80
N LYS A 210 20.98 12.09 -3.44
CA LYS A 210 20.42 12.04 -2.07
C LYS A 210 20.00 10.64 -1.64
N LEU A 211 19.73 9.72 -2.57
CA LEU A 211 19.38 8.32 -2.30
C LEU A 211 20.63 7.47 -2.01
N THR A 212 21.31 7.75 -0.89
CA THR A 212 22.63 7.17 -0.57
C THR A 212 22.63 5.67 -0.28
N ASN A 213 21.46 5.03 -0.19
CA ASN A 213 21.30 3.62 0.11
C ASN A 213 21.28 2.71 -1.12
N LEU A 214 21.24 3.28 -2.33
CA LEU A 214 21.22 2.51 -3.56
C LEU A 214 22.48 1.64 -3.71
N THR A 215 22.25 0.36 -3.95
CA THR A 215 23.26 -0.63 -4.36
C THR A 215 23.13 -0.97 -5.85
N TYR A 216 21.95 -0.79 -6.42
CA TYR A 216 21.65 -0.99 -7.83
C TYR A 216 21.02 0.27 -8.42
N LEU A 217 21.57 0.77 -9.52
CA LEU A 217 21.01 1.90 -10.26
C LEU A 217 21.16 1.68 -11.76
N ASP A 218 20.05 1.67 -12.49
CA ASP A 218 20.05 1.67 -13.94
C ASP A 218 19.43 2.97 -14.47
N LEU A 219 20.24 3.75 -15.17
CA LEU A 219 19.91 5.06 -15.74
C LEU A 219 20.11 5.05 -17.26
N SER A 220 20.05 3.88 -17.89
CA SER A 220 20.25 3.77 -19.33
C SER A 220 19.21 4.56 -20.12
N GLU A 221 19.54 5.00 -21.33
CA GLU A 221 18.64 5.74 -22.23
C GLU A 221 18.01 6.97 -21.56
N ASN A 222 18.86 7.89 -21.08
CA ASN A 222 18.45 9.16 -20.49
C ASN A 222 19.27 10.32 -21.11
N ASN A 223 19.08 11.54 -20.61
CA ASN A 223 19.76 12.74 -21.08
C ASN A 223 20.95 13.15 -20.20
N ILE A 224 21.64 12.19 -19.58
CA ILE A 224 22.74 12.46 -18.63
C ILE A 224 24.03 12.81 -19.39
N GLY A 225 24.66 13.91 -19.00
CA GLY A 225 25.95 14.37 -19.50
C GLY A 225 27.10 14.06 -18.55
N ASN A 226 28.28 14.59 -18.88
CA ASN A 226 29.50 14.38 -18.08
C ASN A 226 29.40 14.94 -16.65
N GLU A 227 28.64 16.02 -16.43
CA GLU A 227 28.51 16.59 -15.09
C GLU A 227 27.61 15.73 -14.20
N GLY A 228 26.51 15.20 -14.72
CA GLY A 228 25.68 14.22 -14.00
C GLY A 228 26.45 12.93 -13.73
N ALA A 229 27.20 12.43 -14.72
CA ALA A 229 28.05 11.25 -14.52
C ALA A 229 29.07 11.43 -13.38
N LYS A 230 29.67 12.62 -13.24
CA LYS A 230 30.56 12.92 -12.10
C LYS A 230 29.83 12.95 -10.76
N GLU A 231 28.59 13.42 -10.73
CA GLU A 231 27.80 13.50 -9.50
C GLU A 231 27.49 12.10 -8.93
N LEU A 232 27.32 11.09 -9.79
CA LEU A 232 27.04 9.71 -9.37
C LEU A 232 28.13 9.08 -8.48
N VAL A 233 29.36 9.62 -8.47
CA VAL A 233 30.42 9.16 -7.55
C VAL A 233 30.07 9.36 -6.07
N LYS A 234 29.06 10.19 -5.77
CA LYS A 234 28.53 10.39 -4.40
C LYS A 234 27.78 9.15 -3.89
N LEU A 235 27.28 8.29 -4.77
CA LEU A 235 26.55 7.06 -4.42
C LEU A 235 27.52 5.90 -4.14
N LYS A 236 28.20 5.99 -3.00
CA LYS A 236 29.30 5.07 -2.62
C LYS A 236 28.92 3.60 -2.42
N LYS A 237 27.62 3.28 -2.32
CA LYS A 237 27.13 1.91 -2.09
C LYS A 237 26.80 1.16 -3.38
N LEU A 238 26.85 1.82 -4.54
CA LEU A 238 26.52 1.18 -5.81
C LEU A 238 27.48 0.02 -6.10
N THR A 239 26.91 -1.17 -6.26
CA THR A 239 27.57 -2.37 -6.78
C THR A 239 27.24 -2.61 -8.25
N TYR A 240 26.20 -1.94 -8.75
CA TYR A 240 25.80 -1.94 -10.15
C TYR A 240 25.39 -0.53 -10.59
N LEU A 241 25.90 -0.08 -11.74
CA LEU A 241 25.54 1.17 -12.39
C LEU A 241 25.52 0.97 -13.91
N ALA A 242 24.38 1.26 -14.53
CA ALA A 242 24.23 1.29 -15.98
C ALA A 242 23.90 2.71 -16.47
N LEU A 243 24.62 3.15 -17.51
CA LEU A 243 24.57 4.50 -18.09
C LEU A 243 24.59 4.47 -19.62
N SER A 244 24.35 3.32 -20.25
CA SER A 244 24.28 3.22 -21.72
C SER A 244 23.23 4.17 -22.29
N GLY A 245 23.41 4.64 -23.53
CA GLY A 245 22.43 5.52 -24.17
C GLY A 245 22.37 6.95 -23.63
N ASN A 246 23.30 7.36 -22.77
CA ASN A 246 23.41 8.73 -22.28
C ASN A 246 24.42 9.58 -23.07
N ASN A 247 24.36 10.90 -22.89
CA ASN A 247 25.22 11.90 -23.54
C ASN A 247 26.59 12.07 -22.85
N ILE A 248 27.20 10.97 -22.41
CA ILE A 248 28.49 10.98 -21.70
C ILE A 248 29.61 10.87 -22.74
N SER A 249 30.40 11.94 -22.86
CA SER A 249 31.52 11.98 -23.80
C SER A 249 32.83 11.73 -23.09
N TYR A 250 33.60 10.77 -23.59
CA TYR A 250 35.00 10.63 -23.21
C TYR A 250 35.78 11.80 -23.78
N LYS A 251 36.20 12.74 -22.94
CA LYS A 251 37.30 13.63 -23.31
C LYS A 251 38.54 12.74 -23.49
N ARG A 252 39.03 12.65 -24.72
CA ARG A 252 40.37 12.14 -25.01
C ARG A 252 41.42 13.02 -24.36
#